data_AF-A0AB38SK27-F1
#
_entry.id   AF-A0AB38SK27-F1
#
_cell.length_a   1.000
_cell.length_b   1.000
_cell.length_c   1.000
_cell.angle_alpha   90.00
_cell.angle_beta   90.00
_cell.angle_gamma   90.00
#
_symmetry.space_group_name_H-M   'P 1'
#
loop_
_entity.id
_entity.type
_entity.pdbx_description
1 polymer ?
#
loop_
_entity_poly.entity_id
_entity_poly.type
_entity_poly.pdbx_seq_one_letter_code
_entity_poly.pdbx_strand_id
1 'polypeptide(L)'
;MHSIPGRRLVMGLFLIFLLLPIYWLVNMSFKTNSEIVSTMTLWPHTPTLQHYKRIFTDESWYSGYINSLEYVVLNTIISIAVALPAAYAFSRYRFLGDKHLFFWLLSNRMAPAAVYALPFFNLYSAIGLFDTPWAVALAHCIFNVPLAVWILEGFVSGVPREIDETAFLDGYSFPRFFIRILVPLIASGIGVAAFFCFMFSWVELLLARTLTSVQAKPIAAIMTRTVSAAGMDWGLLAAAGVLTIIPGALVIWFVRNYIARGFALGRV
;
A
#
# COMPACT_ATOMS: atom_id res chain seq x y z
N MET A 1 21.63 -20.53 -25.49
CA MET A 1 21.78 -19.77 -24.23
C MET A 1 22.12 -20.72 -23.10
N HIS A 2 23.40 -21.06 -22.93
CA HIS A 2 23.85 -21.89 -21.82
C HIS A 2 23.77 -21.08 -20.51
N SER A 3 23.00 -21.57 -19.55
CA SER A 3 22.92 -20.99 -18.21
C SER A 3 24.28 -21.14 -17.52
N ILE A 4 24.98 -20.03 -17.30
CA ILE A 4 26.20 -19.99 -16.51
C ILE A 4 25.91 -20.65 -15.14
N PRO A 5 26.62 -21.73 -14.75
CA PRO A 5 26.36 -22.44 -13.50
C PRO A 5 26.47 -21.53 -12.25
N GLY A 6 27.26 -20.45 -12.35
CA GLY A 6 27.36 -19.41 -11.33
C GLY A 6 26.12 -18.52 -11.18
N ARG A 7 25.28 -18.35 -12.20
CA ARG A 7 24.14 -17.42 -12.13
C ARG A 7 23.08 -17.87 -11.13
N ARG A 8 22.76 -19.18 -11.11
CA ARG A 8 21.80 -19.74 -10.14
C ARG A 8 22.35 -19.67 -8.71
N LEU A 9 23.66 -19.89 -8.54
CA LEU A 9 24.33 -19.80 -7.25
C LEU A 9 24.34 -18.37 -6.71
N VAL A 10 24.67 -17.38 -7.55
CA VAL A 10 24.61 -15.95 -7.19
C VAL A 10 23.19 -15.52 -6.84
N MET A 11 22.19 -15.91 -7.64
CA MET A 11 20.78 -15.64 -7.32
C MET A 11 20.35 -16.29 -6.01
N GLY A 12 20.78 -17.53 -5.74
CA GLY A 12 20.50 -18.23 -4.49
C GLY A 12 21.11 -17.54 -3.27
N LEU A 13 22.40 -17.17 -3.33
CA LEU A 13 23.07 -16.43 -2.26
C LEU A 13 22.42 -15.07 -2.02
N PHE A 14 22.05 -14.36 -3.08
CA PHE A 14 21.36 -13.09 -2.99
C PHE A 14 19.98 -13.24 -2.32
N LEU A 15 19.21 -14.28 -2.66
CA LEU A 15 17.93 -14.56 -2.01
C LEU A 15 18.11 -14.89 -0.52
N ILE A 16 19.10 -15.69 -0.15
CA ILE A 16 19.40 -15.99 1.26
C ILE A 16 19.73 -14.71 2.02
N PHE A 17 20.56 -13.83 1.44
CA PHE A 17 20.91 -12.55 2.02
C PHE A 17 19.67 -11.65 2.23
N LEU A 18 18.77 -11.58 1.25
CA LEU A 18 17.51 -10.83 1.36
C LEU A 18 16.56 -11.38 2.42
N LEU A 19 16.54 -12.70 2.60
CA LEU A 19 15.66 -13.37 3.58
C LEU A 19 16.22 -13.31 5.01
N LEU A 20 17.51 -13.02 5.19
CA LEU A 20 18.16 -12.97 6.51
C LEU A 20 17.47 -12.02 7.52
N PRO A 21 17.15 -10.75 7.19
CA PRO A 21 16.44 -9.88 8.13
C PRO A 21 15.01 -10.36 8.44
N ILE A 22 14.33 -10.96 7.45
CA ILE A 22 12.99 -11.52 7.64
C ILE A 22 13.06 -12.75 8.56
N TYR A 23 14.03 -13.63 8.33
CA TYR A 23 14.32 -14.77 9.20
C TYR A 23 14.60 -14.29 10.63
N TRP A 24 15.43 -13.26 10.79
CA TRP A 24 15.77 -12.73 12.11
C TRP A 24 14.54 -12.17 12.83
N LEU A 25 13.68 -11.44 12.12
CA LEU A 25 12.42 -10.92 12.64
C LEU A 25 11.48 -12.04 13.08
N VAL A 26 11.29 -13.06 12.23
CA VAL A 26 10.46 -14.23 12.54
C VAL A 26 11.02 -15.00 13.73
N ASN A 27 12.34 -15.22 13.77
CA ASN A 27 13.02 -15.89 14.87
C ASN A 27 12.81 -15.15 16.20
N MET A 28 12.98 -13.82 16.23
CA MET A 28 12.71 -13.02 17.44
C MET A 28 11.25 -13.07 17.89
N SER A 29 10.30 -13.20 16.96
CA SER A 29 8.86 -13.27 17.29
C SER A 29 8.48 -14.50 18.14
N PHE A 30 9.30 -15.54 18.15
CA PHE A 30 9.09 -16.76 18.93
C PHE A 30 9.97 -16.83 20.18
N LYS A 31 10.72 -15.77 20.51
CA LYS A 31 11.64 -15.73 21.66
C LYS A 31 11.10 -14.87 22.80
N THR A 32 11.60 -15.14 24.00
CA THR A 32 11.39 -14.26 25.16
C THR A 32 12.29 -13.02 25.06
N ASN A 33 11.90 -11.90 25.68
CA ASN A 33 12.75 -10.69 25.68
C ASN A 33 14.09 -10.92 26.37
N SER A 34 14.11 -11.75 27.43
CA SER A 34 15.35 -12.12 28.09
C SER A 34 16.30 -12.83 27.12
N GLU A 35 15.82 -13.81 26.36
CA GLU A 35 16.62 -14.52 25.36
C GLU A 35 17.15 -13.58 24.27
N ILE A 36 16.32 -12.66 23.75
CA ILE A 36 16.72 -11.71 22.71
C ILE A 36 17.86 -10.79 23.17
N VAL A 37 17.80 -10.33 24.42
CA VAL A 37 18.77 -9.37 24.96
C VAL A 37 20.02 -10.04 25.54
N SER A 38 19.90 -11.26 26.09
CA SER A 38 21.00 -11.91 26.81
C SER A 38 21.99 -12.63 25.91
N THR A 39 21.55 -13.20 24.78
CA THR A 39 22.39 -14.08 23.96
C THR A 39 21.98 -14.06 22.49
N MET A 40 22.97 -14.02 21.60
CA MET A 40 22.73 -14.15 20.16
C MET A 40 22.45 -15.61 19.79
N THR A 41 21.18 -16.01 19.81
CA THR A 41 20.76 -17.39 19.50
C THR A 41 20.23 -17.47 18.06
N LEU A 42 20.65 -18.47 17.28
CA LEU A 42 20.21 -18.59 15.89
C LEU A 42 18.77 -19.08 15.77
N TRP A 43 18.29 -19.88 16.71
CA TRP A 43 16.92 -20.42 16.80
C TRP A 43 16.38 -20.18 18.23
N PRO A 44 15.05 -20.21 18.44
CA PRO A 44 14.49 -20.04 19.77
C PRO A 44 14.81 -21.26 20.64
N HIS A 45 15.47 -21.06 21.76
CA HIS A 45 15.69 -22.14 22.74
C HIS A 45 14.44 -22.43 23.56
N THR A 46 13.66 -21.39 23.85
CA THR A 46 12.36 -21.49 24.51
C THR A 46 11.27 -20.87 23.63
N PRO A 47 10.77 -21.61 22.61
CA PRO A 47 9.75 -21.10 21.71
C PRO A 47 8.49 -20.67 22.47
N THR A 48 7.99 -19.47 22.19
CA THR A 48 6.76 -18.95 22.79
C THR A 48 5.83 -18.34 21.76
N LEU A 49 4.52 -18.48 21.99
CA LEU A 49 3.45 -17.82 21.23
C LEU A 49 2.77 -16.70 22.03
N GLN A 50 3.33 -16.34 23.20
CA GLN A 50 2.75 -15.35 24.09
C GLN A 50 2.57 -13.99 23.42
N HIS A 51 3.51 -13.59 22.55
CA HIS A 51 3.44 -12.34 21.80
C HIS A 51 2.25 -12.31 20.85
N TYR A 52 2.06 -13.38 20.06
CA TYR A 52 0.91 -13.52 19.18
C TYR A 52 -0.39 -13.58 19.96
N LYS A 53 -0.45 -14.35 21.05
CA LYS A 53 -1.61 -14.40 21.94
C LYS A 53 -1.97 -12.99 22.42
N ARG A 54 -1.00 -12.22 22.92
CA ARG A 54 -1.20 -10.84 23.36
C ARG A 54 -1.78 -9.97 22.24
N ILE A 55 -1.23 -10.03 21.03
CA ILE A 55 -1.72 -9.24 19.89
C ILE A 55 -3.19 -9.55 19.58
N PHE A 56 -3.58 -10.83 19.60
CA PHE A 56 -4.95 -11.24 19.24
C PHE A 56 -5.95 -11.14 20.40
N THR A 57 -5.50 -11.06 21.66
CA THR A 57 -6.40 -10.94 22.82
C THR A 57 -6.51 -9.51 23.37
N ASP A 58 -5.51 -8.66 23.13
CA ASP A 58 -5.49 -7.28 23.58
C ASP A 58 -6.09 -6.38 22.50
N GLU A 59 -7.23 -5.75 22.81
CA GLU A 59 -7.93 -4.85 21.90
C GLU A 59 -7.05 -3.71 21.41
N SER A 60 -6.13 -3.21 22.24
CA SER A 60 -5.21 -2.14 21.83
C SER A 60 -4.25 -2.55 20.71
N TRP A 61 -4.09 -3.86 20.44
CA TRP A 61 -3.24 -4.40 19.39
C TRP A 61 -4.01 -4.82 18.15
N TYR A 62 -5.00 -5.71 18.27
CA TYR A 62 -5.70 -6.19 17.07
C TYR A 62 -6.53 -5.09 16.41
N SER A 63 -7.10 -4.14 17.17
CA SER A 63 -7.81 -2.97 16.60
C SER A 63 -6.88 -2.16 15.70
N GLY A 64 -5.59 -2.06 16.04
CA GLY A 64 -4.58 -1.42 15.22
C GLY A 64 -4.47 -1.99 13.81
N TYR A 65 -4.52 -3.32 13.68
CA TYR A 65 -4.51 -3.98 12.37
C TYR A 65 -5.81 -3.75 11.61
N ILE A 66 -6.95 -3.81 12.31
CA ILE A 66 -8.27 -3.59 11.70
C ILE A 66 -8.36 -2.15 11.17
N ASN A 67 -8.05 -1.16 12.01
CA ASN A 67 -8.02 0.25 11.63
C ASN A 67 -7.09 0.49 10.44
N SER A 68 -5.89 -0.12 10.48
CA SER A 68 -4.94 -0.03 9.36
C SER A 68 -5.44 -0.64 8.08
N LEU A 69 -6.05 -1.82 8.12
CA LEU A 69 -6.64 -2.41 6.93
C LEU A 69 -7.82 -1.58 6.42
N GLU A 70 -8.66 -1.06 7.32
CA GLU A 70 -9.84 -0.28 6.97
C GLU A 70 -9.48 0.97 6.17
N TYR A 71 -8.63 1.86 6.70
CA TYR A 71 -8.28 3.08 5.97
C TYR A 71 -7.49 2.79 4.68
N VAL A 72 -6.68 1.71 4.64
CA VAL A 72 -5.92 1.34 3.45
C VAL A 72 -6.83 0.87 2.33
N VAL A 73 -7.80 0.01 2.66
CA VAL A 73 -8.81 -0.47 1.70
C VAL A 73 -9.67 0.70 1.22
N LEU A 74 -10.18 1.54 2.13
CA LEU A 74 -10.95 2.73 1.78
C LEU A 74 -10.17 3.65 0.83
N ASN A 75 -8.94 4.02 1.18
CA ASN A 75 -8.08 4.84 0.33
C ASN A 75 -7.87 4.21 -1.05
N THR A 76 -7.63 2.90 -1.11
CA THR A 76 -7.35 2.21 -2.38
C THR A 76 -8.58 2.23 -3.27
N ILE A 77 -9.76 1.95 -2.73
CA ILE A 77 -11.04 1.98 -3.46
C ILE A 77 -11.32 3.39 -3.97
N ILE A 78 -11.23 4.40 -3.11
CA ILE A 78 -11.48 5.81 -3.47
C ILE A 78 -10.50 6.26 -4.54
N SER A 79 -9.21 5.95 -4.37
CA SER A 79 -8.17 6.36 -5.31
C SER A 79 -8.40 5.78 -6.69
N ILE A 80 -8.72 4.48 -6.79
CA ILE A 80 -9.01 3.83 -8.07
C ILE A 80 -10.30 4.35 -8.70
N ALA A 81 -11.35 4.52 -7.89
CA ALA A 81 -12.64 5.01 -8.36
C ALA A 81 -12.55 6.41 -8.97
N VAL A 82 -11.72 7.29 -8.39
CA VAL A 82 -11.47 8.64 -8.90
C VAL A 82 -10.47 8.62 -10.06
N ALA A 83 -9.43 7.80 -9.97
CA ALA A 83 -8.35 7.80 -10.94
C ALA A 83 -8.75 7.21 -12.30
N LEU A 84 -9.64 6.21 -12.32
CA LEU A 84 -10.13 5.58 -13.55
C LEU A 84 -10.76 6.58 -14.54
N PRO A 85 -11.81 7.36 -14.17
CA PRO A 85 -12.41 8.33 -15.06
C PRO A 85 -11.46 9.48 -15.40
N ALA A 86 -10.61 9.90 -14.45
CA ALA A 86 -9.62 10.95 -14.69
C ALA A 86 -8.55 10.51 -15.71
N ALA A 87 -8.02 9.29 -15.59
CA ALA A 87 -7.08 8.71 -16.54
C ALA A 87 -7.67 8.59 -17.95
N TYR A 88 -8.94 8.18 -18.05
CA TYR A 88 -9.65 8.19 -19.33
C TYR A 88 -9.75 9.59 -19.92
N ALA A 89 -10.12 10.57 -19.10
CA ALA A 89 -10.25 11.94 -19.55
C ALA A 89 -8.92 12.52 -20.07
N PHE A 90 -7.82 12.31 -19.35
CA PHE A 90 -6.48 12.75 -19.77
C PHE A 90 -5.97 12.03 -21.02
N SER A 91 -6.33 10.76 -21.23
CA SER A 91 -5.92 9.99 -22.40
C SER A 91 -6.71 10.36 -23.67
N ARG A 92 -8.02 10.58 -23.54
CA ARG A 92 -8.94 10.74 -24.67
C ARG A 92 -9.23 12.19 -25.04
N TYR A 93 -9.40 13.06 -24.05
CA TYR A 93 -9.78 14.45 -24.28
C TYR A 93 -8.56 15.37 -24.23
N ARG A 94 -8.55 16.34 -25.14
CA ARG A 94 -7.66 17.51 -25.06
C ARG A 94 -8.51 18.70 -24.64
N PHE A 95 -8.17 19.31 -23.52
CA PHE A 95 -8.85 20.49 -23.00
C PHE A 95 -7.83 21.55 -22.60
N LEU A 96 -8.29 22.79 -22.44
CA LEU A 96 -7.39 23.91 -22.10
C LEU A 96 -6.69 23.63 -20.76
N GLY A 97 -5.35 23.54 -20.78
CA GLY A 97 -4.54 23.35 -19.58
C GLY A 97 -4.40 21.91 -19.09
N ASP A 98 -4.81 20.91 -19.87
CA ASP A 98 -4.66 19.47 -19.57
C ASP A 98 -3.26 19.10 -19.05
N LYS A 99 -2.20 19.54 -19.73
CA LYS A 99 -0.80 19.29 -19.33
C LYS A 99 -0.43 19.96 -18.00
N HIS A 100 -0.90 21.19 -17.78
CA HIS A 100 -0.64 21.91 -16.54
C HIS A 100 -1.38 21.27 -15.37
N LEU A 101 -2.62 20.85 -15.57
CA LEU A 101 -3.41 20.15 -14.56
C LEU A 101 -2.79 18.80 -14.22
N PHE A 102 -2.36 18.03 -15.22
CA PHE A 102 -1.68 16.76 -15.02
C PHE A 102 -0.35 16.92 -14.27
N PHE A 103 0.43 17.93 -14.63
CA PHE A 103 1.68 18.28 -13.93
C PHE A 103 1.42 18.71 -12.48
N TRP A 104 0.40 19.56 -12.25
CA TRP A 104 0.00 19.97 -10.91
C TRP A 104 -0.50 18.79 -10.06
N LEU A 105 -1.21 17.84 -10.67
CA LEU A 105 -1.63 16.63 -10.00
C LEU A 105 -0.41 15.83 -9.51
N LEU A 106 0.57 15.61 -10.39
CA LEU A 106 1.82 14.91 -10.07
C LEU A 106 2.68 15.64 -9.03
N SER A 107 2.69 16.98 -9.00
CA SER A 107 3.53 17.73 -8.05
C SER A 107 3.07 17.53 -6.59
N ASN A 108 1.78 17.29 -6.34
CA ASN A 108 1.27 16.95 -5.01
C ASN A 108 1.92 15.66 -4.46
N ARG A 109 2.29 14.71 -5.33
CA ARG A 109 3.00 13.49 -4.94
C ARG A 109 4.44 13.76 -4.46
N MET A 110 5.05 14.84 -4.92
CA MET A 110 6.43 15.22 -4.58
C MET A 110 6.51 16.00 -3.26
N ALA A 111 5.40 16.53 -2.79
CA ALA A 111 5.36 17.30 -1.55
C ALA A 111 5.52 16.40 -0.32
N PRO A 112 6.27 16.84 0.71
CA PRO A 112 6.45 16.05 1.92
C PRO A 112 5.15 16.00 2.74
N ALA A 113 4.76 14.79 3.17
CA ALA A 113 3.54 14.57 3.96
C ALA A 113 3.45 15.44 5.23
N ALA A 114 4.61 15.78 5.82
CA ALA A 114 4.69 16.63 7.01
C ALA A 114 4.04 18.00 6.83
N VAL A 115 4.11 18.58 5.63
CA VAL A 115 3.54 19.92 5.35
C VAL A 115 2.02 19.90 5.42
N TYR A 116 1.40 18.76 5.10
CA TYR A 116 -0.06 18.60 5.14
C TYR A 116 -0.60 18.17 6.51
N ALA A 117 0.27 17.71 7.41
CA ALA A 117 -0.14 17.14 8.69
C ALA A 117 -0.93 18.13 9.56
N LEU A 118 -0.42 19.36 9.73
CA LEU A 118 -1.08 20.39 10.53
C LEU A 118 -2.37 20.92 9.87
N PRO A 119 -2.39 21.25 8.56
CA PRO A 119 -3.64 21.61 7.87
C PRO A 119 -4.73 20.53 7.98
N PHE A 120 -4.41 19.25 7.74
CA PHE A 120 -5.39 18.18 7.87
C PHE A 120 -5.86 18.00 9.30
N PHE A 121 -4.96 18.10 10.29
CA PHE A 121 -5.34 18.05 11.70
C PHE A 121 -6.36 19.13 12.04
N ASN A 122 -6.10 20.39 11.67
CA ASN A 122 -7.01 21.51 11.94
C ASN A 122 -8.35 21.34 11.23
N LEU A 123 -8.33 20.98 9.94
CA LEU A 123 -9.54 20.79 9.15
C LEU A 123 -10.40 19.64 9.69
N TYR A 124 -9.80 18.47 9.89
CA TYR A 124 -10.52 17.27 10.31
C TYR A 124 -10.99 17.36 11.76
N SER A 125 -10.28 18.10 12.62
CA SER A 125 -10.78 18.44 13.96
C SER A 125 -12.00 19.36 13.89
N ALA A 126 -11.99 20.36 13.00
CA ALA A 126 -13.09 21.32 12.87
C ALA A 126 -14.38 20.69 12.33
N ILE A 127 -14.28 19.73 11.42
CA ILE A 127 -15.44 19.04 10.81
C ILE A 127 -15.83 17.73 11.52
N GLY A 128 -15.14 17.36 12.61
CA GLY A 128 -15.44 16.14 13.37
C GLY A 128 -15.01 14.82 12.70
N LEU A 129 -14.03 14.87 11.79
CA LEU A 129 -13.49 13.69 11.10
C LEU A 129 -12.24 13.11 11.81
N PHE A 130 -11.64 13.85 12.75
CA PHE A 130 -10.48 13.43 13.51
C PHE A 130 -10.72 12.09 14.25
N ASP A 131 -9.66 11.27 14.37
CA ASP A 131 -9.71 9.94 14.99
C ASP A 131 -10.67 8.95 14.31
N THR A 132 -10.82 9.05 12.99
CA THR A 132 -11.58 8.10 12.16
C THR A 132 -10.73 7.47 11.05
N PRO A 133 -11.05 6.26 10.56
CA PRO A 133 -10.40 5.67 9.39
C PRO A 133 -10.53 6.56 8.13
N TRP A 134 -11.61 7.32 8.02
CA TRP A 134 -11.87 8.25 6.92
C TRP A 134 -10.87 9.40 6.87
N ALA A 135 -10.47 9.97 8.01
CA ALA A 135 -9.45 11.01 8.06
C ALA A 135 -8.15 10.54 7.39
N VAL A 136 -7.69 9.34 7.74
CA VAL A 136 -6.46 8.78 7.17
C VAL A 136 -6.65 8.44 5.69
N ALA A 137 -7.76 7.80 5.33
CA ALA A 137 -8.03 7.39 3.95
C ALA A 137 -8.07 8.58 2.99
N LEU A 138 -8.76 9.66 3.36
CA LEU A 138 -8.86 10.89 2.54
C LEU A 138 -7.53 11.65 2.50
N ALA A 139 -6.80 11.72 3.61
CA ALA A 139 -5.47 12.33 3.63
C ALA A 139 -4.50 11.59 2.70
N HIS A 140 -4.57 10.26 2.61
CA HIS A 140 -3.72 9.48 1.70
C HIS A 140 -4.09 9.65 0.22
N CYS A 141 -5.36 9.97 -0.09
CA CYS A 141 -5.82 10.19 -1.46
C CYS A 141 -5.08 11.34 -2.16
N ILE A 142 -4.62 12.37 -1.42
CA ILE A 142 -3.85 13.48 -2.00
C ILE A 142 -2.58 13.01 -2.70
N PHE A 143 -1.99 11.90 -2.23
CA PHE A 143 -0.79 11.30 -2.81
C PHE A 143 -1.12 10.15 -3.76
N ASN A 144 -2.11 9.33 -3.41
CA ASN A 144 -2.44 8.12 -4.15
C ASN A 144 -3.24 8.39 -5.42
N VAL A 145 -4.14 9.37 -5.43
CA VAL A 145 -4.90 9.72 -6.64
C VAL A 145 -3.97 10.16 -7.77
N PRO A 146 -3.01 11.09 -7.58
CA PRO A 146 -2.05 11.43 -8.62
C PRO A 146 -1.28 10.23 -9.20
N LEU A 147 -0.79 9.36 -8.32
CA LEU A 147 -0.04 8.18 -8.73
C LEU A 147 -0.93 7.20 -9.52
N ALA A 148 -2.15 6.96 -9.04
CA ALA A 148 -3.10 6.09 -9.70
C ALA A 148 -3.53 6.65 -11.07
N VAL A 149 -3.80 7.96 -11.18
CA VAL A 149 -4.14 8.62 -12.45
C VAL A 149 -2.98 8.47 -13.43
N TRP A 150 -1.75 8.72 -12.99
CA TRP A 150 -0.56 8.61 -13.85
C TRP A 150 -0.34 7.18 -14.35
N ILE A 151 -0.45 6.18 -13.48
CA ILE A 151 -0.33 4.77 -13.87
C ILE A 151 -1.44 4.41 -14.86
N LEU A 152 -2.70 4.67 -14.50
CA LEU A 152 -3.85 4.27 -15.30
C LEU A 152 -3.92 5.00 -16.64
N GLU A 153 -3.51 6.27 -16.70
CA GLU A 153 -3.45 7.04 -17.95
C GLU A 153 -2.53 6.35 -18.96
N GLY A 154 -1.34 5.89 -18.54
CA GLY A 154 -0.44 5.13 -19.40
C GLY A 154 -1.05 3.85 -19.96
N PHE A 155 -1.82 3.11 -19.14
CA PHE A 155 -2.53 1.91 -19.60
C PHE A 155 -3.70 2.23 -20.53
N VAL A 156 -4.48 3.27 -20.25
CA VAL A 156 -5.60 3.68 -21.11
C VAL A 156 -5.08 4.22 -22.44
N SER A 157 -3.99 4.97 -22.44
CA SER A 157 -3.34 5.47 -23.65
C SER A 157 -2.74 4.36 -24.52
N GLY A 158 -2.41 3.20 -23.93
CA GLY A 158 -2.03 2.00 -24.67
C GLY A 158 -3.20 1.27 -25.36
N VAL A 159 -4.45 1.58 -25.00
CA VAL A 159 -5.63 1.03 -25.68
C VAL A 159 -5.90 1.83 -26.97
N PRO A 160 -5.96 1.18 -28.14
CA PRO A 160 -6.27 1.85 -29.41
C PRO A 160 -7.59 2.61 -29.35
N ARG A 161 -7.65 3.82 -29.94
CA ARG A 161 -8.84 4.69 -29.90
C ARG A 161 -10.01 4.12 -30.69
N GLU A 162 -9.72 3.25 -31.65
CA GLU A 162 -10.66 2.53 -32.48
C GLU A 162 -11.61 1.65 -31.64
N ILE A 163 -11.18 1.21 -30.45
CA ILE A 163 -12.03 0.47 -29.52
C ILE A 163 -13.18 1.33 -28.98
N ASP A 164 -12.89 2.60 -28.66
CA ASP A 164 -13.88 3.57 -28.21
C ASP A 164 -14.90 3.87 -29.34
N GLU A 165 -14.41 4.04 -30.58
CA GLU A 165 -15.22 4.31 -31.77
C GLU A 165 -16.11 3.13 -32.14
N THR A 166 -15.57 1.90 -32.12
CA THR A 166 -16.32 0.68 -32.42
C THR A 166 -17.43 0.46 -31.40
N ALA A 167 -17.14 0.65 -30.11
CA ALA A 167 -18.15 0.52 -29.06
C ALA A 167 -19.28 1.56 -29.21
N PHE A 168 -18.96 2.78 -29.66
CA PHE A 168 -19.96 3.80 -29.96
C PHE A 168 -20.84 3.39 -31.15
N LEU A 169 -20.27 2.85 -32.23
CA LEU A 169 -21.03 2.33 -33.38
C LEU A 169 -21.92 1.14 -33.00
N ASP A 170 -21.46 0.27 -32.10
CA ASP A 170 -22.23 -0.83 -31.52
C ASP A 170 -23.35 -0.37 -30.56
N GLY A 171 -23.52 0.95 -30.36
CA GLY A 171 -24.59 1.53 -29.55
C GLY A 171 -24.36 1.41 -28.04
N TYR A 172 -23.13 1.19 -27.58
CA TYR A 172 -22.83 1.23 -26.15
C TYR A 172 -22.95 2.65 -25.60
N SER A 173 -23.68 2.81 -24.50
CA SER A 173 -23.60 4.03 -23.70
C SER A 173 -22.24 4.14 -23.00
N PHE A 174 -21.77 5.37 -22.75
CA PHE A 174 -20.45 5.60 -22.16
C PHE A 174 -20.20 4.82 -20.85
N PRO A 175 -21.09 4.83 -19.84
CA PRO A 175 -20.86 4.06 -18.62
C PRO A 175 -20.80 2.55 -18.87
N ARG A 176 -21.58 2.04 -19.83
CA ARG A 176 -21.60 0.62 -20.18
C ARG A 176 -20.31 0.22 -20.90
N PHE A 177 -19.83 1.02 -21.85
CA PHE A 177 -18.52 0.86 -22.49
C PHE A 177 -17.41 0.85 -21.44
N PHE A 178 -17.42 1.85 -20.55
CA PHE A 178 -16.39 2.04 -19.54
C PHE A 178 -16.25 0.80 -18.64
N ILE A 179 -17.36 0.29 -18.11
CA ILE A 179 -17.35 -0.84 -17.17
C ILE A 179 -17.16 -2.18 -17.88
N ARG A 180 -17.79 -2.41 -19.05
CA ARG A 180 -17.78 -3.73 -19.71
C ARG A 180 -16.61 -3.95 -20.65
N ILE A 181 -16.03 -2.90 -21.22
CA ILE A 181 -14.99 -3.01 -22.26
C ILE A 181 -13.68 -2.43 -21.75
N LEU A 182 -13.66 -1.15 -21.37
CA LEU A 182 -12.42 -0.47 -21.01
C LEU A 182 -11.79 -1.04 -19.73
N VAL A 183 -12.55 -1.14 -18.63
CA VAL A 183 -12.06 -1.61 -17.33
C VAL A 183 -11.44 -3.02 -17.40
N PRO A 184 -12.07 -4.03 -18.04
CA PRO A 184 -11.45 -5.34 -18.23
C PRO A 184 -10.17 -5.30 -19.08
N LEU A 185 -10.12 -4.44 -20.09
CA LEU A 185 -8.97 -4.32 -20.98
C LEU A 185 -7.73 -3.76 -20.26
N ILE A 186 -7.93 -2.80 -19.35
CA ILE A 186 -6.86 -2.21 -18.52
C ILE A 186 -6.73 -2.85 -17.13
N ALA A 187 -7.32 -4.04 -16.91
CA ALA A 187 -7.37 -4.68 -15.59
C ALA A 187 -5.97 -4.87 -14.97
N SER A 188 -4.94 -5.10 -15.78
CA SER A 188 -3.54 -5.12 -15.31
C SER A 188 -3.07 -3.79 -14.76
N GLY A 189 -3.43 -2.68 -15.40
CA GLY A 189 -3.14 -1.34 -14.91
C GLY A 189 -3.85 -1.05 -13.59
N ILE A 190 -5.12 -1.47 -13.46
CA ILE A 190 -5.88 -1.36 -12.21
C ILE A 190 -5.21 -2.14 -11.08
N GLY A 191 -4.76 -3.37 -11.34
CA GLY A 191 -4.03 -4.18 -10.36
C GLY A 191 -2.75 -3.49 -9.89
N VAL A 192 -1.96 -2.94 -10.83
CA VAL A 192 -0.71 -2.21 -10.52
C VAL A 192 -1.00 -0.94 -9.71
N ALA A 193 -1.97 -0.13 -10.12
CA ALA A 193 -2.36 1.08 -9.40
C ALA A 193 -2.86 0.74 -7.98
N ALA A 194 -3.72 -0.27 -7.84
CA ALA A 194 -4.24 -0.71 -6.56
C ALA A 194 -3.13 -1.20 -5.62
N PHE A 195 -2.16 -1.95 -6.15
CA PHE A 195 -0.96 -2.36 -5.40
C PHE A 195 -0.20 -1.16 -4.84
N PHE A 196 0.11 -0.16 -5.67
CA PHE A 196 0.85 1.00 -5.21
C PHE A 196 0.06 1.86 -4.22
N CYS A 197 -1.25 2.06 -4.44
CA CYS A 197 -2.11 2.77 -3.50
C CYS A 197 -2.18 2.06 -2.15
N PHE A 198 -2.33 0.73 -2.15
CA PHE A 198 -2.33 -0.09 -0.95
C PHE A 198 -0.99 0.01 -0.23
N MET A 199 0.11 -0.26 -0.93
CA MET A 199 1.45 -0.29 -0.35
C MET A 199 1.85 1.06 0.24
N PHE A 200 1.56 2.17 -0.45
CA PHE A 200 1.84 3.50 0.08
C PHE A 200 1.04 3.75 1.36
N SER A 201 -0.27 3.52 1.33
CA SER A 201 -1.15 3.76 2.48
C SER A 201 -0.82 2.85 3.67
N TRP A 202 -0.42 1.60 3.41
CA TRP A 202 -0.08 0.60 4.43
C TRP A 202 1.16 0.96 5.25
N VAL A 203 2.15 1.59 4.63
CA VAL A 203 3.41 1.96 5.29
C VAL A 203 3.46 3.42 5.75
N GLU A 204 2.48 4.24 5.37
CA GLU A 204 2.40 5.64 5.78
C GLU A 204 2.06 5.72 7.27
N LEU A 205 2.99 6.30 8.04
CA LEU A 205 2.87 6.44 9.49
C LEU A 205 2.56 7.88 9.90
N LEU A 206 3.08 8.89 9.19
CA LEU A 206 3.12 10.26 9.69
C LEU A 206 1.71 10.85 9.76
N LEU A 207 0.95 10.78 8.67
CA LEU A 207 -0.43 11.27 8.62
C LEU A 207 -1.34 10.36 9.42
N ALA A 208 -1.19 9.05 9.28
CA ALA A 208 -1.99 8.09 10.04
C ALA A 208 -1.87 8.29 11.55
N ARG A 209 -0.66 8.55 12.07
CA ARG A 209 -0.43 8.85 13.50
C ARG A 209 -0.89 10.25 13.90
N THR A 210 -0.80 11.24 13.02
CA THR A 210 -1.16 12.63 13.35
C THR A 210 -2.68 12.84 13.40
N LEU A 211 -3.43 12.12 12.56
CA LEU A 211 -4.87 12.28 12.40
C LEU A 211 -5.70 11.33 13.27
N THR A 212 -5.04 10.50 14.08
CA THR A 212 -5.70 9.52 14.95
C THR A 212 -5.14 9.59 16.37
N SER A 213 -5.93 9.12 17.33
CA SER A 213 -5.59 9.18 18.75
C SER A 213 -5.83 7.84 19.44
N VAL A 214 -7.10 7.46 19.63
CA VAL A 214 -7.48 6.26 20.39
C VAL A 214 -8.31 5.32 19.53
N GLN A 215 -9.36 5.84 18.87
CA GLN A 215 -10.36 5.02 18.18
C GLN A 215 -9.80 4.41 16.89
N ALA A 216 -9.27 5.24 15.99
CA ALA A 216 -8.80 4.80 14.67
C ALA A 216 -7.29 4.59 14.61
N LYS A 217 -6.66 4.34 15.76
CA LYS A 217 -5.21 4.32 15.86
C LYS A 217 -4.59 3.21 14.99
N PRO A 218 -3.60 3.49 14.12
CA PRO A 218 -2.99 2.51 13.23
C PRO A 218 -1.98 1.60 13.94
N ILE A 219 -1.79 0.39 13.42
CA ILE A 219 -0.81 -0.56 13.97
C ILE A 219 0.61 0.04 14.02
N ALA A 220 1.01 0.79 13.00
CA ALA A 220 2.32 1.41 12.96
C ALA A 220 2.55 2.39 14.13
N ALA A 221 1.52 3.10 14.59
CA ALA A 221 1.58 3.97 15.76
C ALA A 221 1.44 3.22 17.10
N ILE A 222 0.85 2.02 17.10
CA ILE A 222 0.81 1.14 18.27
C ILE A 222 2.18 0.51 18.49
N MET A 223 2.85 0.07 17.43
CA MET A 223 4.22 -0.46 17.48
C MET A 223 5.21 0.54 18.07
N THR A 224 5.03 1.86 17.90
CA THR A 224 5.91 2.85 18.54
C THR A 224 5.72 2.95 20.07
N ARG A 225 4.63 2.42 20.65
CA ARG A 225 4.40 2.41 22.10
C ARG A 225 5.14 1.29 22.84
N THR A 226 5.69 0.29 22.14
CA THR A 226 6.47 -0.79 22.79
C THR A 226 7.80 -0.30 23.37
N VAL A 227 8.19 0.94 23.05
CA VAL A 227 9.29 1.65 23.68
C VAL A 227 8.77 2.32 24.95
N SER A 228 9.09 1.77 26.12
CA SER A 228 8.66 2.29 27.42
C SER A 228 9.84 2.54 28.36
N ALA A 229 9.61 3.25 29.47
CA ALA A 229 10.60 3.43 30.52
C ALA A 229 11.04 2.10 31.19
N ALA A 230 10.24 1.05 31.08
CA ALA A 230 10.57 -0.30 31.57
C ALA A 230 11.38 -1.13 30.56
N GLY A 231 11.76 -0.56 29.41
CA GLY A 231 12.45 -1.24 28.32
C GLY A 231 11.55 -1.46 27.11
N MET A 232 12.13 -2.13 26.11
CA MET A 232 11.48 -2.44 24.83
C MET A 232 11.02 -3.89 24.79
N ASP A 233 9.77 -4.11 24.41
CA ASP A 233 9.22 -5.46 24.20
C ASP A 233 9.58 -5.96 22.79
N TRP A 234 10.83 -6.42 22.63
CA TRP A 234 11.41 -6.84 21.34
C TRP A 234 10.66 -8.00 20.69
N GLY A 235 10.26 -9.00 21.48
CA GLY A 235 9.52 -10.15 20.98
C GLY A 235 8.12 -9.78 20.49
N LEU A 236 7.42 -8.91 21.24
CA LEU A 236 6.12 -8.39 20.82
C LEU A 236 6.21 -7.52 19.57
N LEU A 237 7.22 -6.64 19.50
CA LEU A 237 7.48 -5.81 18.33
C LEU A 237 7.82 -6.65 17.10
N ALA A 238 8.63 -7.72 17.28
CA ALA A 238 8.96 -8.66 16.23
C ALA A 238 7.73 -9.42 15.73
N ALA A 239 6.89 -9.96 16.63
CA ALA A 239 5.64 -10.62 16.26
C ALA A 239 4.69 -9.68 15.52
N ALA A 240 4.56 -8.44 15.99
CA ALA A 240 3.76 -7.43 15.30
C ALA A 240 4.31 -7.14 13.89
N GLY A 241 5.63 -7.03 13.75
CA GLY A 241 6.31 -6.86 12.45
C GLY A 241 6.11 -8.04 11.51
N VAL A 242 6.10 -9.28 12.00
CA VAL A 242 5.79 -10.46 11.18
C VAL A 242 4.37 -10.38 10.65
N LEU A 243 3.40 -10.03 11.49
CA LEU A 243 2.00 -9.91 11.08
C LEU A 243 1.79 -8.76 10.08
N THR A 244 2.55 -7.65 10.18
CA THR A 244 2.42 -6.55 9.21
C THR A 244 2.98 -6.87 7.82
N ILE A 245 3.84 -7.88 7.69
CA ILE A 245 4.32 -8.39 6.39
C ILE A 245 3.19 -9.12 5.64
N ILE A 246 2.27 -9.78 6.36
CA ILE A 246 1.25 -10.66 5.76
C ILE A 246 0.35 -9.92 4.78
N PRO A 247 -0.29 -8.77 5.11
CA PRO A 247 -1.12 -8.04 4.15
C PRO A 247 -0.35 -7.62 2.89
N GLY A 248 0.87 -7.09 3.05
CA GLY A 248 1.71 -6.72 1.91
C GLY A 248 2.04 -7.92 1.00
N ALA A 249 2.42 -9.05 1.60
CA ALA A 249 2.69 -10.29 0.86
C ALA A 249 1.44 -10.82 0.13
N LEU A 250 0.26 -10.73 0.73
CA LEU A 250 -1.00 -11.12 0.10
C LEU A 250 -1.33 -10.25 -1.11
N VAL A 251 -1.14 -8.94 -1.02
CA VAL A 251 -1.36 -8.03 -2.16
C VAL A 251 -0.33 -8.31 -3.27
N ILE A 252 0.94 -8.54 -2.95
CA ILE A 252 1.95 -8.95 -3.95
C ILE A 252 1.51 -10.25 -4.64
N TRP A 253 1.08 -11.25 -3.86
CA TRP A 253 0.59 -12.51 -4.40
C TRP A 253 -0.60 -12.28 -5.34
N PHE A 254 -1.58 -11.49 -4.96
CA PHE A 254 -2.74 -11.18 -5.81
C PHE A 254 -2.35 -10.45 -7.11
N VAL A 255 -1.42 -9.48 -7.01
CA VAL A 255 -1.10 -8.59 -8.12
C VAL A 255 0.02 -9.12 -9.03
N ARG A 256 0.77 -10.16 -8.62
CA ARG A 256 1.93 -10.69 -9.39
C ARG A 256 1.67 -10.91 -10.88
N ASN A 257 0.48 -11.43 -11.23
CA ASN A 257 0.10 -11.72 -12.62
C ASN A 257 -0.19 -10.44 -13.42
N TYR A 258 -0.69 -9.39 -12.75
CA TYR A 258 -0.99 -8.09 -13.35
C TYR A 258 0.28 -7.25 -13.50
N ILE A 259 1.15 -7.22 -12.50
CA ILE A 259 2.47 -6.56 -12.56
C ILE A 259 3.33 -7.14 -13.68
N ALA A 260 3.40 -8.47 -13.80
CA ALA A 260 4.18 -9.13 -14.83
C ALA A 260 3.73 -8.77 -16.26
N ARG A 261 2.41 -8.60 -16.48
CA ARG A 261 1.86 -8.17 -17.78
C ARG A 261 2.02 -6.67 -18.01
N GLY A 262 1.87 -5.85 -16.97
CA GLY A 262 2.03 -4.40 -17.04
C GLY A 262 3.44 -3.96 -17.49
N PHE A 263 4.48 -4.63 -16.99
CA PHE A 263 5.86 -4.37 -17.43
C PHE A 263 6.18 -4.95 -18.81
N ALA A 264 5.44 -5.96 -19.28
CA ALA A 264 5.65 -6.56 -20.59
C ALA A 264 5.10 -5.67 -21.74
N LEU A 265 4.02 -4.93 -21.50
CA LEU A 265 3.43 -4.01 -22.49
C LEU A 265 4.25 -2.73 -22.68
N GLY A 266 5.10 -2.35 -21.72
CA GLY A 266 6.02 -1.22 -21.82
C GLY A 266 7.35 -1.51 -22.52
N ARG A 267 7.55 -2.72 -23.06
CA ARG A 267 8.71 -3.06 -23.87
C ARG A 267 8.40 -2.83 -25.35
N VAL A 268 8.97 -1.76 -25.88
CA VAL A 268 9.35 -1.66 -27.30
C VAL A 268 10.56 -2.56 -27.54
#